data_AF-A0A970XML6-F1
#
_entry.id   AF-A0A970XML6-F1
#
_cell.length_a   1.000
_cell.length_b   1.000
_cell.length_c   1.000
_cell.angle_alpha   90.00
_cell.angle_beta   90.00
_cell.angle_gamma   90.00
#
_symmetry.space_group_name_H-M   'P 1'
#
loop_
_entity.id
_entity.type
_entity.pdbx_description
1 polymer ?
#
loop_
_entity_poly.entity_id
_entity_poly.type
_entity_poly.pdbx_seq_one_letter_code
_entity_poly.pdbx_strand_id
1 'polypeptide(L)'
;MKIKLFFLSLFLCAALVISGCGGGDAKNVPANSDKAPSSSSSTEKSSSGFTKISDMAEAWNEAYKWHEKAINDYEGMPLMELASAGLTFVSGVQYDMLNLENKDGHFEGELMLAGYPAFLDKKGNKMTFGYESVLKEDGFGPRQKAGDRKIENGTFEMDKEYYVCDSYTERNGQNIERYYAEFKRLKDGSMMCLDISGFGIDYSDNQTKSNDAVFIKISKDKLDVVIGKASTGPDFEKLSLADKNDLSKEQAIEIFETAGYTIETTGGVSGGKFTID
;
A
#
# COMPACT_ATOMS: atom_id res chain seq x y z
N MET A 1 -18.37 16.21 22.07
CA MET A 1 -17.40 15.09 22.11
C MET A 1 -18.02 13.70 22.24
N LYS A 2 -19.01 13.45 23.12
CA LYS A 2 -19.56 12.10 23.33
C LYS A 2 -20.35 11.50 22.14
N ILE A 3 -20.97 12.32 21.30
CA ILE A 3 -21.73 11.85 20.12
C ILE A 3 -20.80 11.35 19.00
N LYS A 4 -19.60 11.94 18.83
CA LYS A 4 -18.64 11.51 17.80
C LYS A 4 -17.96 10.16 18.14
N LEU A 5 -17.73 9.88 19.43
CA LEU A 5 -17.21 8.57 19.85
C LEU A 5 -18.21 7.43 19.64
N PHE A 6 -19.52 7.71 19.77
CA PHE A 6 -20.55 6.67 19.63
C PHE A 6 -20.71 6.21 18.17
N PHE A 7 -20.53 7.10 17.20
CA PHE A 7 -20.52 6.74 15.78
C PHE A 7 -19.26 5.97 15.38
N LEU A 8 -18.11 6.30 15.98
CA LEU A 8 -16.85 5.60 15.71
C LEU A 8 -16.87 4.16 16.26
N SER A 9 -17.47 3.93 17.44
CA SER A 9 -17.61 2.58 17.99
C SER A 9 -18.64 1.72 17.25
N LEU A 10 -19.71 2.33 16.72
CA LEU A 10 -20.73 1.58 15.96
C LEU A 10 -20.21 1.13 14.59
N PHE A 11 -19.36 1.93 13.93
CA PHE A 11 -18.76 1.58 12.64
C PHE A 11 -17.67 0.50 12.77
N LEU A 12 -16.91 0.51 13.87
CA LEU A 12 -15.91 -0.53 14.14
C LEU A 12 -16.56 -1.92 14.34
N CYS A 13 -17.77 -1.96 14.91
CA CYS A 13 -18.52 -3.21 15.07
C CYS A 13 -19.21 -3.69 13.78
N ALA A 14 -19.56 -2.78 12.86
CA ALA A 14 -20.19 -3.15 11.59
C ALA A 14 -19.20 -3.76 10.58
N ALA A 15 -17.91 -3.42 10.67
CA ALA A 15 -16.85 -4.04 9.86
C ALA A 15 -16.57 -5.52 10.24
N LEU A 16 -17.06 -5.98 11.40
CA LEU A 16 -16.80 -7.33 11.91
C LEU A 16 -17.94 -8.33 11.65
N VAL A 17 -19.06 -7.93 11.03
CA VAL A 17 -20.23 -8.83 10.84
C VAL A 17 -20.86 -8.67 9.45
N ILE A 18 -20.15 -9.06 8.39
CA ILE A 18 -20.80 -9.53 7.15
C ILE A 18 -20.06 -10.78 6.65
N SER A 19 -20.24 -11.88 7.38
CA SER A 19 -20.15 -13.23 6.82
C SER A 19 -21.58 -13.77 6.81
N GLY A 20 -22.21 -13.78 5.63
CA GLY A 20 -23.61 -14.18 5.46
C GLY A 20 -23.92 -14.52 4.01
N CYS A 21 -24.16 -15.81 3.77
CA CYS A 21 -24.44 -16.51 2.51
C CYS A 21 -25.46 -15.86 1.57
N GLY A 22 -25.35 -16.18 0.27
CA GLY A 22 -26.49 -16.10 -0.66
C GLY A 22 -26.14 -16.36 -2.13
N GLY A 23 -26.06 -17.63 -2.53
CA GLY A 23 -26.04 -18.03 -3.95
C GLY A 23 -27.42 -17.96 -4.61
N GLY A 24 -27.43 -17.89 -5.95
CA GLY A 24 -28.66 -17.94 -6.75
C GLY A 24 -28.38 -18.02 -8.25
N ASP A 25 -29.01 -19.01 -8.89
CA ASP A 25 -28.71 -19.63 -10.20
C ASP A 25 -28.88 -18.80 -11.47
N ALA A 26 -28.17 -19.29 -12.50
CA ALA A 26 -28.22 -18.92 -13.89
C ALA A 26 -29.61 -19.08 -14.56
N LYS A 27 -29.87 -18.22 -15.56
CA LYS A 27 -30.82 -18.51 -16.66
C LYS A 27 -30.20 -18.19 -18.01
N ASN A 28 -30.30 -19.19 -18.89
CA ASN A 28 -29.91 -19.23 -20.29
C ASN A 28 -30.92 -18.53 -21.22
N VAL A 29 -30.52 -18.45 -22.50
CA VAL A 29 -31.31 -18.44 -23.78
C VAL A 29 -31.24 -17.11 -24.57
N PRO A 30 -31.05 -17.09 -25.92
CA PRO A 30 -30.09 -17.81 -26.79
C PRO A 30 -29.45 -16.88 -27.88
N ALA A 31 -28.66 -17.49 -28.78
CA ALA A 31 -27.89 -16.89 -29.89
C ALA A 31 -28.69 -16.24 -31.03
N ASN A 32 -28.09 -15.30 -31.78
CA ASN A 32 -27.44 -15.56 -33.08
C ASN A 32 -27.16 -14.26 -33.88
N SER A 33 -25.94 -14.07 -34.40
CA SER A 33 -25.68 -13.80 -35.83
C SER A 33 -24.21 -13.45 -36.09
N ASP A 34 -23.62 -14.25 -36.97
CA ASP A 34 -22.27 -14.14 -37.50
C ASP A 34 -22.04 -12.91 -38.39
N LYS A 35 -20.87 -12.28 -38.23
CA LYS A 35 -20.07 -11.73 -39.33
C LYS A 35 -18.62 -11.48 -38.87
N ALA A 36 -17.67 -12.20 -39.47
CA ALA A 36 -16.23 -12.01 -39.35
C ALA A 36 -15.67 -11.21 -40.55
N PRO A 37 -14.36 -10.89 -40.61
CA PRO A 37 -13.55 -10.22 -39.60
C PRO A 37 -12.92 -8.93 -40.18
N SER A 38 -12.70 -7.92 -39.34
CA SER A 38 -11.89 -6.74 -39.71
C SER A 38 -10.71 -6.68 -38.76
N SER A 39 -9.53 -6.94 -39.30
CA SER A 39 -8.24 -6.85 -38.62
C SER A 39 -7.94 -5.41 -38.21
N SER A 40 -8.15 -5.11 -36.93
CA SER A 40 -7.43 -4.05 -36.24
C SER A 40 -6.78 -4.70 -35.04
N SER A 41 -5.46 -4.59 -34.94
CA SER A 41 -4.69 -4.97 -33.77
C SER A 41 -5.27 -4.30 -32.52
N SER A 42 -6.15 -5.02 -31.84
CA SER A 42 -6.63 -4.64 -30.52
C SER A 42 -5.48 -4.91 -29.56
N THR A 43 -4.81 -3.84 -29.16
CA THR A 43 -4.10 -3.78 -27.88
C THR A 43 -5.00 -4.47 -26.86
N GLU A 44 -4.57 -5.60 -26.31
CA GLU A 44 -5.29 -6.31 -25.26
C GLU A 44 -5.55 -5.29 -24.15
N LYS A 45 -6.78 -4.80 -24.10
CA LYS A 45 -7.26 -3.99 -23.01
C LYS A 45 -7.44 -4.97 -21.86
N SER A 46 -6.34 -5.27 -21.17
CA SER A 46 -6.39 -5.86 -19.84
C SER A 46 -7.19 -4.88 -18.99
N SER A 47 -8.52 -5.06 -18.94
CA SER A 47 -9.31 -4.41 -17.92
C SER A 47 -9.04 -5.20 -16.65
N SER A 48 -7.92 -4.88 -16.01
CA SER A 48 -7.82 -5.08 -14.57
C SER A 48 -9.14 -4.62 -13.97
N GLY A 49 -9.73 -5.41 -13.08
CA GLY A 49 -10.99 -5.03 -12.44
C GLY A 49 -10.85 -3.78 -11.56
N PHE A 50 -9.66 -3.19 -11.51
CA PHE A 50 -9.27 -2.10 -10.64
C PHE A 50 -9.65 -0.76 -11.27
N THR A 51 -10.28 0.05 -10.43
CA THR A 51 -10.88 1.32 -10.80
C THR A 51 -10.57 2.41 -9.78
N LYS A 52 -10.16 2.05 -8.56
CA LYS A 52 -9.92 2.91 -7.39
C LYS A 52 -8.76 2.40 -6.55
N ILE A 53 -8.17 3.26 -5.71
CA ILE A 53 -7.09 2.85 -4.78
C ILE A 53 -7.62 1.82 -3.77
N SER A 54 -8.89 1.94 -3.36
CA SER A 54 -9.59 0.96 -2.53
C SER A 54 -9.54 -0.46 -3.09
N ASP A 55 -9.57 -0.63 -4.41
CA ASP A 55 -9.53 -1.97 -5.04
C ASP A 55 -8.17 -2.65 -4.80
N MET A 56 -7.08 -1.88 -4.82
CA MET A 56 -5.74 -2.36 -4.47
C MET A 56 -5.64 -2.69 -2.98
N ALA A 57 -6.20 -1.83 -2.11
CA ALA A 57 -6.24 -2.07 -0.67
C ALA A 57 -7.04 -3.34 -0.31
N GLU A 58 -8.19 -3.55 -0.95
CA GLU A 58 -9.00 -4.75 -0.83
C GLU A 58 -8.23 -5.98 -1.30
N ALA A 59 -7.58 -5.92 -2.47
CA ALA A 59 -6.78 -7.03 -2.98
C ALA A 59 -5.62 -7.39 -2.04
N TRP A 60 -4.94 -6.40 -1.45
CA TRP A 60 -3.92 -6.63 -0.44
C TRP A 60 -4.49 -7.33 0.80
N ASN A 61 -5.59 -6.81 1.34
CA ASN A 61 -6.25 -7.38 2.53
C ASN A 61 -6.75 -8.82 2.29
N GLU A 62 -7.33 -9.09 1.12
CA GLU A 62 -7.76 -10.44 0.75
C GLU A 62 -6.58 -11.41 0.60
N ALA A 63 -5.45 -10.95 0.05
CA ALA A 63 -4.24 -11.76 0.00
C ALA A 63 -3.70 -12.04 1.41
N TYR A 64 -3.68 -11.03 2.29
CA TYR A 64 -3.21 -11.15 3.67
C TYR A 64 -4.02 -12.19 4.48
N LYS A 65 -5.33 -12.23 4.28
CA LYS A 65 -6.23 -13.22 4.92
C LYS A 65 -5.86 -14.68 4.65
N TRP A 66 -5.17 -14.99 3.55
CA TRP A 66 -4.73 -16.37 3.28
C TRP A 66 -3.77 -16.91 4.35
N HIS A 67 -3.03 -16.01 5.00
CA HIS A 67 -1.98 -16.36 5.97
C HIS A 67 -2.21 -15.80 7.38
N GLU A 68 -3.26 -14.99 7.56
CA GLU A 68 -3.58 -14.32 8.83
C GLU A 68 -3.57 -15.28 10.03
N LYS A 69 -4.17 -16.48 9.89
CA LYS A 69 -4.16 -17.46 10.97
C LYS A 69 -2.74 -17.89 11.35
N ALA A 70 -1.91 -18.21 10.37
CA ALA A 70 -0.54 -18.66 10.61
C ALA A 70 0.32 -17.56 11.24
N ILE A 71 0.11 -16.31 10.83
CA ILE A 71 0.77 -15.13 11.42
C ILE A 71 0.33 -14.93 12.88
N ASN A 72 -0.97 -15.00 13.15
CA ASN A 72 -1.53 -14.77 14.49
C ASN A 72 -1.23 -15.91 15.47
N ASP A 73 -1.07 -17.14 14.99
CA ASP A 73 -0.66 -18.30 15.79
C ASP A 73 0.85 -18.31 16.09
N TYR A 74 1.64 -17.39 15.54
CA TYR A 74 3.08 -17.36 15.77
C TYR A 74 3.39 -17.01 17.24
N GLU A 75 4.01 -17.95 17.95
CA GLU A 75 4.33 -17.79 19.38
C GLU A 75 5.57 -16.91 19.66
N GLY A 76 6.29 -16.50 18.61
CA GLY A 76 7.45 -15.62 18.72
C GLY A 76 7.08 -14.14 18.83
N MET A 77 8.09 -13.27 18.72
CA MET A 77 7.84 -11.82 18.68
C MET A 77 7.09 -11.47 17.39
N PRO A 78 5.95 -10.76 17.45
CA PRO A 78 5.24 -10.33 16.25
C PRO A 78 6.13 -9.46 15.36
N LEU A 79 6.15 -9.75 14.05
CA LEU A 79 6.78 -8.87 13.07
C LEU A 79 5.83 -7.72 12.75
N MET A 80 6.09 -6.55 13.32
CA MET A 80 5.25 -5.37 13.13
C MET A 80 5.24 -4.88 11.68
N GLU A 81 6.31 -5.17 10.95
CA GLU A 81 6.53 -4.85 9.53
C GLU A 81 5.49 -5.52 8.62
N LEU A 82 4.97 -6.69 9.01
CA LEU A 82 3.89 -7.36 8.29
C LEU A 82 2.58 -6.55 8.33
N ALA A 83 2.32 -5.90 9.47
CA ALA A 83 1.14 -5.06 9.65
C ALA A 83 1.35 -3.65 9.07
N SER A 84 2.56 -3.11 9.13
CA SER A 84 2.84 -1.73 8.70
C SER A 84 2.64 -1.53 7.20
N ALA A 85 2.96 -2.53 6.37
CA ALA A 85 2.77 -2.45 4.92
C ALA A 85 1.34 -2.01 4.56
N GLY A 86 0.33 -2.64 5.16
CA GLY A 86 -1.08 -2.32 4.90
C GLY A 86 -1.49 -0.91 5.34
N LEU A 87 -0.76 -0.28 6.27
CA LEU A 87 -1.07 1.08 6.74
C LEU A 87 -0.88 2.14 5.65
N THR A 88 -0.11 1.87 4.60
CA THR A 88 -0.03 2.72 3.40
C THR A 88 -1.41 3.08 2.83
N PHE A 89 -2.37 2.17 2.91
CA PHE A 89 -3.71 2.42 2.35
C PHE A 89 -4.60 3.30 3.24
N VAL A 90 -4.19 3.60 4.48
CA VAL A 90 -4.95 4.52 5.35
C VAL A 90 -5.02 5.92 4.74
N SER A 91 -3.93 6.43 4.14
CA SER A 91 -3.97 7.67 3.36
C SER A 91 -4.52 7.41 1.95
N GLY A 92 -4.05 6.36 1.28
CA GLY A 92 -4.40 6.07 -0.12
C GLY A 92 -5.90 6.07 -0.43
N VAL A 93 -6.73 5.40 0.37
CA VAL A 93 -8.18 5.30 0.07
C VAL A 93 -8.95 6.61 0.29
N GLN A 94 -8.37 7.58 1.01
CA GLN A 94 -9.01 8.88 1.20
C GLN A 94 -9.06 9.68 -0.11
N TYR A 95 -8.13 9.44 -1.04
CA TYR A 95 -8.14 10.11 -2.33
C TYR A 95 -9.30 9.67 -3.23
N ASP A 96 -9.76 8.42 -3.10
CA ASP A 96 -10.97 7.96 -3.81
C ASP A 96 -12.22 8.77 -3.42
N MET A 97 -12.21 9.38 -2.22
CA MET A 97 -13.30 10.24 -1.75
C MET A 97 -13.33 11.60 -2.45
N LEU A 98 -12.21 12.05 -3.02
CA LEU A 98 -12.16 13.28 -3.82
C LEU A 98 -12.84 13.08 -5.18
N ASN A 99 -12.95 11.84 -5.66
CA ASN A 99 -13.56 11.47 -6.93
C ASN A 99 -14.47 10.24 -6.79
N LEU A 100 -15.55 10.39 -6.01
CA LEU A 100 -16.50 9.30 -5.73
C LEU A 100 -17.08 8.66 -6.99
N GLU A 101 -17.33 9.49 -8.01
CA GLU A 101 -17.91 9.08 -9.30
C GLU A 101 -16.90 8.41 -10.24
N ASN A 102 -15.62 8.37 -9.86
CA ASN A 102 -14.52 7.78 -10.61
C ASN A 102 -14.38 8.30 -12.06
N LYS A 103 -14.54 9.61 -12.24
CA LYS A 103 -14.47 10.25 -13.55
C LYS A 103 -13.07 10.80 -13.82
N ASP A 104 -12.69 10.88 -15.09
CA ASP A 104 -11.46 11.56 -15.47
C ASP A 104 -11.58 13.07 -15.16
N GLY A 105 -10.49 13.68 -14.70
CA GLY A 105 -10.47 15.08 -14.28
C GLY A 105 -9.47 15.36 -13.16
N HIS A 106 -9.50 16.61 -12.70
CA HIS A 106 -8.76 17.10 -11.54
C HIS A 106 -9.75 17.38 -10.41
N PHE A 107 -9.46 16.86 -9.22
CA PHE A 107 -10.33 16.94 -8.05
C PHE A 107 -9.51 17.40 -6.85
N GLU A 108 -9.98 18.44 -6.17
CA GLU A 108 -9.37 18.95 -4.94
C GLU A 108 -10.34 18.80 -3.77
N GLY A 109 -9.80 18.67 -2.56
CA GLY A 109 -10.58 18.65 -1.34
C GLY A 109 -9.71 18.46 -0.11
N GLU A 110 -10.32 18.12 1.01
CA GLU A 110 -9.62 17.82 2.26
C GLU A 110 -9.69 16.32 2.54
N LEU A 111 -8.56 15.69 2.84
CA LEU A 111 -8.50 14.28 3.22
C LEU A 111 -9.22 14.07 4.55
N MET A 112 -10.22 13.19 4.59
CA MET A 112 -11.15 13.06 5.72
C MET A 112 -10.49 12.74 7.08
N LEU A 113 -9.44 11.93 7.09
CA LEU A 113 -8.72 11.52 8.31
C LEU A 113 -7.46 12.36 8.53
N ALA A 114 -6.73 12.68 7.46
CA ALA A 114 -5.49 13.45 7.56
C ALA A 114 -5.74 14.96 7.76
N GLY A 115 -6.89 15.48 7.32
CA GLY A 115 -7.26 16.90 7.44
C GLY A 115 -6.42 17.83 6.56
N TYR A 116 -5.74 17.30 5.54
CA TYR A 116 -4.89 18.09 4.65
C TYR A 116 -5.61 18.40 3.33
N PRO A 117 -5.46 19.63 2.79
CA PRO A 117 -5.88 19.93 1.43
C PRO A 117 -5.03 19.10 0.45
N ALA A 118 -5.71 18.42 -0.47
CA ALA A 118 -5.13 17.40 -1.33
C ALA A 118 -5.78 17.43 -2.71
N PHE A 119 -5.14 16.75 -3.65
CA PHE A 119 -5.64 16.60 -5.02
C PHE A 119 -5.63 15.13 -5.47
N LEU A 120 -6.50 14.84 -6.44
CA LEU A 120 -6.46 13.65 -7.26
C LEU A 120 -6.69 14.03 -8.72
N ASP A 121 -5.76 13.63 -9.58
CA ASP A 121 -5.87 13.68 -11.02
C ASP A 121 -6.13 12.28 -11.55
N LYS A 122 -7.17 12.12 -12.36
CA LYS A 122 -7.47 10.86 -13.04
C LYS A 122 -7.51 11.05 -14.55
N LYS A 123 -6.80 10.18 -15.28
CA LYS A 123 -6.83 10.10 -16.74
C LYS A 123 -6.80 8.66 -17.20
N GLY A 124 -7.93 8.13 -17.64
CA GLY A 124 -8.08 6.73 -18.01
C GLY A 124 -7.68 5.82 -16.85
N ASN A 125 -6.75 4.90 -17.09
CA ASN A 125 -6.30 3.91 -16.09
C ASN A 125 -5.22 4.44 -15.15
N LYS A 126 -4.92 5.74 -15.17
CA LYS A 126 -3.91 6.34 -14.29
C LYS A 126 -4.55 7.34 -13.34
N MET A 127 -4.23 7.22 -12.07
CA MET A 127 -4.42 8.25 -11.05
C MET A 127 -3.08 8.76 -10.57
N THR A 128 -2.98 10.07 -10.34
CA THR A 128 -1.90 10.71 -9.58
C THR A 128 -2.54 11.54 -8.47
N PHE A 129 -1.95 11.51 -7.29
CA PHE A 129 -2.55 12.12 -6.11
C PHE A 129 -1.47 12.65 -5.17
N GLY A 130 -1.86 13.54 -4.27
CA GLY A 130 -0.94 14.03 -3.27
C GLY A 130 -1.49 15.18 -2.44
N TYR A 131 -0.69 15.59 -1.47
CA TYR A 131 -0.88 16.82 -0.70
C TYR A 131 0.47 17.46 -0.38
N GLU A 132 0.39 18.75 -0.08
CA GLU A 132 1.46 19.48 0.59
C GLU A 132 0.82 20.35 1.68
N SER A 133 1.30 20.22 2.92
CA SER A 133 0.76 20.98 4.04
C SER A 133 1.84 21.30 5.06
N VAL A 134 1.72 22.46 5.71
CA VAL A 134 2.54 22.82 6.88
C VAL A 134 1.73 22.55 8.14
N LEU A 135 2.30 21.83 9.10
CA LEU A 135 1.66 21.55 10.37
C LEU A 135 1.44 22.84 11.15
N LYS A 136 0.18 23.10 11.52
CA LYS A 136 -0.20 24.28 12.33
C LYS A 136 0.05 24.08 13.82
N GLU A 137 0.05 22.83 14.26
CA GLU A 137 0.18 22.42 15.65
C GLU A 137 1.08 21.18 15.72
N ASP A 138 1.60 20.89 16.91
CA ASP A 138 2.31 19.64 17.17
C ASP A 138 1.35 18.44 17.01
N GLY A 139 1.85 17.40 16.36
CA GLY A 139 1.17 16.12 16.25
C GLY A 139 1.64 15.11 17.30
N PHE A 140 1.50 13.83 16.98
CA PHE A 140 1.93 12.77 17.88
C PHE A 140 3.40 12.43 17.63
N GLY A 141 4.26 12.77 18.59
CA GLY A 141 5.67 12.38 18.61
C GLY A 141 6.66 13.47 18.15
N PRO A 142 7.98 13.16 18.15
CA PRO A 142 9.03 14.13 17.86
C PRO A 142 9.10 14.55 16.38
N ARG A 143 8.54 13.73 15.48
CA ARG A 143 8.56 13.94 14.02
C ARG A 143 7.35 14.71 13.48
N GLN A 144 6.51 15.24 14.37
CA GLN A 144 5.33 16.03 13.99
C GLN A 144 5.28 17.31 14.84
N LYS A 145 5.99 18.34 14.38
CA LYS A 145 6.06 19.64 15.06
C LYS A 145 5.42 20.73 14.22
N ALA A 146 4.84 21.71 14.91
CA ALA A 146 4.33 22.90 14.23
C ALA A 146 5.43 23.52 13.37
N GLY A 147 5.09 23.87 12.13
CA GLY A 147 6.03 24.36 11.12
C GLY A 147 6.67 23.29 10.23
N ASP A 148 6.53 22.01 10.56
CA ASP A 148 6.98 20.93 9.66
C ASP A 148 6.17 20.93 8.38
N ARG A 149 6.85 20.75 7.25
CA ARG A 149 6.23 20.64 5.93
C ARG A 149 6.09 19.16 5.59
N LYS A 150 4.85 18.72 5.37
CA LYS A 150 4.52 17.34 5.00
C LYS A 150 4.09 17.29 3.54
N ILE A 151 4.66 16.32 2.82
CA ILE A 151 4.36 16.08 1.42
C ILE A 151 4.03 14.59 1.25
N GLU A 152 3.02 14.31 0.44
CA GLU A 152 2.75 12.96 -0.08
C GLU A 152 2.49 13.07 -1.58
N ASN A 153 3.07 12.16 -2.35
CA ASN A 153 2.80 12.01 -3.77
C ASN A 153 2.63 10.53 -4.09
N GLY A 154 1.68 10.22 -4.97
CA GLY A 154 1.51 8.84 -5.40
C GLY A 154 0.92 8.71 -6.80
N THR A 155 0.98 7.49 -7.30
CA THR A 155 0.45 7.10 -8.59
C THR A 155 -0.18 5.73 -8.47
N PHE A 156 -1.31 5.55 -9.13
CA PHE A 156 -1.92 4.25 -9.32
C PHE A 156 -2.17 4.00 -10.81
N GLU A 157 -1.48 3.01 -11.37
CA GLU A 157 -1.65 2.52 -12.73
C GLU A 157 -2.55 1.28 -12.69
N MET A 158 -3.84 1.47 -12.89
CA MET A 158 -4.87 0.44 -12.75
C MET A 158 -4.64 -0.72 -13.70
N ASP A 159 -4.30 -0.47 -14.97
CA ASP A 159 -4.07 -1.50 -15.98
C ASP A 159 -2.86 -2.38 -15.69
N LYS A 160 -1.88 -1.82 -14.97
CA LYS A 160 -0.72 -2.54 -14.47
C LYS A 160 -0.93 -3.15 -13.08
N GLU A 161 -2.06 -2.85 -12.44
CA GLU A 161 -2.36 -3.17 -11.04
C GLU A 161 -1.16 -2.82 -10.14
N TYR A 162 -0.70 -1.57 -10.25
CA TYR A 162 0.53 -1.09 -9.63
C TYR A 162 0.33 0.27 -8.97
N TYR A 163 0.58 0.33 -7.66
CA TYR A 163 0.41 1.50 -6.80
C TYR A 163 1.76 1.92 -6.21
N VAL A 164 2.02 3.22 -6.16
CA VAL A 164 3.22 3.81 -5.54
C VAL A 164 2.82 5.01 -4.70
N CYS A 165 3.42 5.14 -3.52
CA CYS A 165 3.32 6.31 -2.65
C CYS A 165 4.71 6.69 -2.11
N ASP A 166 5.01 7.99 -2.08
CA ASP A 166 6.20 8.58 -1.48
C ASP A 166 5.76 9.77 -0.62
N SER A 167 5.98 9.68 0.68
CA SER A 167 5.71 10.77 1.62
C SER A 167 6.95 11.13 2.41
N TYR A 168 7.09 12.40 2.74
CA TYR A 168 8.21 12.86 3.55
C TYR A 168 7.83 14.09 4.37
N THR A 169 8.55 14.27 5.47
CA THR A 169 8.42 15.41 6.36
C THR A 169 9.73 16.18 6.35
N GLU A 170 9.65 17.47 6.04
CA GLU A 170 10.77 18.42 6.11
C GLU A 170 10.64 19.30 7.36
N ARG A 171 11.75 19.46 8.07
CA ARG A 171 11.91 20.45 9.15
C ARG A 171 13.12 21.32 8.82
N ASN A 172 12.92 22.63 8.74
CA ASN A 172 13.97 23.60 8.40
C ASN A 172 14.72 23.28 7.08
N GLY A 173 14.01 22.74 6.08
CA GLY A 173 14.57 22.38 4.78
C GLY A 173 15.38 21.07 4.77
N GLN A 174 15.32 20.26 5.83
CA GLN A 174 15.92 18.93 5.88
C GLN A 174 14.84 17.87 6.01
N ASN A 175 14.97 16.77 5.26
CA ASN A 175 14.13 15.59 5.43
C ASN A 175 14.43 14.95 6.78
N ILE A 176 13.40 14.83 7.63
CA ILE A 176 13.51 14.17 8.94
C ILE A 176 12.82 12.80 8.96
N GLU A 177 11.98 12.54 7.97
CA GLU A 177 11.22 11.30 7.82
C GLU A 177 10.84 11.12 6.35
N ARG A 178 10.92 9.89 5.84
CA ARG A 178 10.42 9.53 4.52
C ARG A 178 9.85 8.12 4.55
N TYR A 179 8.73 7.93 3.87
CA TYR A 179 8.10 6.65 3.63
C TYR A 179 7.89 6.46 2.13
N TYR A 180 8.29 5.30 1.62
CA TYR A 180 8.11 4.93 0.23
C TYR A 180 7.51 3.54 0.15
N ALA A 181 6.39 3.39 -0.53
CA ALA A 181 5.73 2.11 -0.66
C ALA A 181 5.28 1.85 -2.09
N GLU A 182 5.45 0.61 -2.53
CA GLU A 182 4.93 0.08 -3.79
C GLU A 182 4.12 -1.18 -3.55
N PHE A 183 3.02 -1.32 -4.29
CA PHE A 183 2.19 -2.52 -4.31
C PHE A 183 1.95 -2.93 -5.75
N LYS A 184 2.09 -4.23 -6.02
CA LYS A 184 1.87 -4.79 -7.35
C LYS A 184 1.11 -6.09 -7.26
N ARG A 185 0.06 -6.22 -8.06
CA ARG A 185 -0.64 -7.50 -8.26
C ARG A 185 -0.06 -8.23 -9.46
N LEU A 186 0.23 -9.52 -9.29
CA LEU A 186 0.71 -10.40 -10.34
C LEU A 186 -0.48 -11.04 -11.07
N LYS A 187 -0.22 -11.58 -12.26
CA LYS A 187 -1.26 -12.18 -13.13
C LYS A 187 -1.98 -13.37 -12.50
N ASP A 188 -1.34 -14.09 -11.59
CA ASP A 188 -1.93 -15.21 -10.84
C ASP A 188 -2.75 -14.73 -9.61
N GLY A 189 -2.82 -13.43 -9.39
CA GLY A 189 -3.52 -12.80 -8.28
C GLY A 189 -2.69 -12.69 -7.00
N SER A 190 -1.45 -13.19 -6.98
CA SER A 190 -0.52 -12.91 -5.88
C SER A 190 -0.12 -11.44 -5.85
N MET A 191 0.39 -10.98 -4.71
CA MET A 191 0.74 -9.58 -4.49
C MET A 191 2.20 -9.46 -4.05
N MET A 192 2.86 -8.39 -4.47
CA MET A 192 4.15 -7.95 -3.93
C MET A 192 3.99 -6.57 -3.31
N CYS A 193 4.68 -6.37 -2.19
CA CYS A 193 4.83 -5.09 -1.52
C CYS A 193 6.32 -4.81 -1.29
N LEU A 194 6.70 -3.57 -1.50
CA LEU A 194 7.96 -2.99 -1.05
C LEU A 194 7.60 -1.77 -0.19
N ASP A 195 8.05 -1.74 1.05
CA ASP A 195 7.85 -0.62 1.99
C ASP A 195 9.21 -0.22 2.56
N ILE A 196 9.58 1.05 2.42
CA ILE A 196 10.83 1.62 2.93
C ILE A 196 10.50 2.81 3.81
N SER A 197 10.96 2.77 5.05
CA SER A 197 10.82 3.88 6.00
C SER A 197 12.20 4.37 6.43
N GLY A 198 12.38 5.69 6.46
CA GLY A 198 13.65 6.32 6.80
C GLY A 198 13.45 7.46 7.80
N PHE A 199 14.33 7.54 8.79
CA PHE A 199 14.22 8.46 9.92
C PHE A 199 15.54 9.20 10.15
N GLY A 200 15.43 10.52 10.25
CA GLY A 200 16.51 11.43 10.66
C GLY A 200 16.45 11.77 12.15
N ILE A 201 15.32 11.48 12.81
CA ILE A 201 15.09 11.73 14.24
C ILE A 201 14.44 10.49 14.86
N ASP A 202 14.93 10.06 16.03
CA ASP A 202 14.39 8.92 16.79
C ASP A 202 13.18 9.31 17.66
N TYR A 203 12.58 8.34 18.38
CA TYR A 203 11.43 8.59 19.26
C TYR A 203 11.75 9.45 20.50
N SER A 204 13.04 9.65 20.81
CA SER A 204 13.53 10.49 21.90
C SER A 204 13.98 11.87 21.43
N ASP A 205 13.68 12.23 20.17
CA ASP A 205 14.09 13.48 19.53
C ASP A 205 15.62 13.62 19.31
N ASN A 206 16.36 12.51 19.32
CA ASN A 206 17.79 12.52 18.96
C ASN A 206 17.96 12.37 17.46
N GLN A 207 19.03 12.97 16.94
CA GLN A 207 19.45 12.76 15.55
C GLN A 207 19.83 11.30 15.32
N THR A 208 19.32 10.71 14.24
CA THR A 208 19.63 9.36 13.81
C THR A 208 19.75 9.29 12.30
N LYS A 209 20.28 8.18 11.79
CA LYS A 209 20.15 7.79 10.40
C LYS A 209 19.83 6.32 10.39
N SER A 210 18.55 6.01 10.24
CA SER A 210 18.07 4.64 10.16
C SER A 210 17.03 4.55 9.06
N ASN A 211 17.10 3.49 8.26
CA ASN A 211 16.03 3.16 7.35
C ASN A 211 15.87 1.65 7.25
N ASP A 212 14.62 1.23 7.18
CA ASP A 212 14.21 -0.16 7.08
C ASP A 212 13.55 -0.35 5.72
N ALA A 213 13.86 -1.46 5.03
CA ALA A 213 13.21 -1.90 3.81
C ALA A 213 12.56 -3.26 4.05
N VAL A 214 11.29 -3.37 3.68
CA VAL A 214 10.45 -4.54 3.86
C VAL A 214 9.96 -4.97 2.49
N PHE A 215 10.24 -6.21 2.11
CA PHE A 215 9.64 -6.86 0.96
C PHE A 215 8.71 -7.97 1.43
N ILE A 216 7.49 -7.97 0.90
CA ILE A 216 6.51 -9.03 1.14
C ILE A 216 6.00 -9.53 -0.20
N LYS A 217 6.08 -10.85 -0.42
CA LYS A 217 5.33 -11.51 -1.50
C LYS A 217 4.30 -12.44 -0.89
N ILE A 218 3.07 -12.35 -1.36
CA ILE A 218 1.96 -13.13 -0.82
C ILE A 218 1.15 -13.78 -1.94
N SER A 219 1.07 -15.10 -1.87
CA SER A 219 0.28 -15.98 -2.72
C SER A 219 -0.61 -16.86 -1.84
N LYS A 220 -1.54 -17.63 -2.41
CA LYS A 220 -2.38 -18.53 -1.59
C LYS A 220 -1.58 -19.56 -0.80
N ASP A 221 -0.49 -20.06 -1.38
CA ASP A 221 0.26 -21.17 -0.82
C ASP A 221 1.46 -20.72 0.03
N LYS A 222 1.93 -19.49 -0.19
CA LYS A 222 3.17 -18.99 0.40
C LYS A 222 3.13 -17.50 0.68
N LEU A 223 3.70 -17.12 1.82
CA LEU A 223 4.07 -15.75 2.15
C LEU A 223 5.59 -15.72 2.34
N ASP A 224 6.28 -14.78 1.70
CA ASP A 224 7.71 -14.52 1.87
C ASP A 224 7.91 -13.10 2.43
N VAL A 225 8.83 -12.96 3.39
CA VAL A 225 9.20 -11.69 4.02
C VAL A 225 10.71 -11.54 3.97
N VAL A 226 11.18 -10.34 3.63
CA VAL A 226 12.57 -9.90 3.78
C VAL A 226 12.57 -8.52 4.43
N ILE A 227 13.32 -8.36 5.52
CA ILE A 227 13.51 -7.10 6.23
C ILE A 227 15.01 -6.79 6.23
N GLY A 228 15.37 -5.66 5.64
CA GLY A 228 16.72 -5.12 5.62
C GLY A 228 16.80 -3.80 6.36
N LYS A 229 17.94 -3.53 6.99
CA LYS A 229 18.23 -2.26 7.67
C LYS A 229 19.46 -1.59 7.10
N ALA A 230 19.44 -0.27 7.04
CA ALA A 230 20.57 0.57 6.67
C ALA A 230 20.63 1.83 7.53
N SER A 231 21.76 2.54 7.44
CA SER A 231 22.01 3.79 8.19
C SER A 231 22.07 5.01 7.29
N THR A 232 21.27 5.03 6.22
CA THR A 232 21.17 6.16 5.29
C THR A 232 20.21 7.22 5.81
N GLY A 233 19.15 6.79 6.51
CA GLY A 233 18.10 7.69 7.01
C GLY A 233 17.06 8.00 5.93
N PRO A 234 16.39 9.18 5.97
CA PRO A 234 15.30 9.51 5.06
C PRO A 234 15.76 9.76 3.60
N ASP A 235 17.06 9.91 3.38
CA ASP A 235 17.65 10.13 2.05
C ASP A 235 17.99 8.82 1.31
N PHE A 236 17.34 7.71 1.67
CA PHE A 236 17.54 6.42 1.00
C PHE A 236 17.22 6.49 -0.50
N GLU A 237 17.90 5.64 -1.28
CA GLU A 237 17.57 5.43 -2.69
C GLU A 237 16.29 4.59 -2.84
N LYS A 238 15.43 4.98 -3.78
CA LYS A 238 14.22 4.21 -4.09
C LYS A 238 14.59 2.90 -4.78
N LEU A 239 14.15 1.80 -4.19
CA LEU A 239 14.06 0.51 -4.87
C LEU A 239 12.70 0.44 -5.58
N SER A 240 12.57 -0.34 -6.65
CA SER A 240 11.30 -0.40 -7.39
C SER A 240 10.93 -1.77 -7.95
N LEU A 241 9.63 -2.04 -7.90
CA LEU A 241 8.92 -3.19 -8.46
C LEU A 241 8.32 -2.91 -9.84
N ALA A 242 8.35 -1.66 -10.34
CA ALA A 242 7.66 -1.26 -11.59
C ALA A 242 7.95 -2.20 -12.76
N ASP A 243 9.23 -2.45 -13.03
CA ASP A 243 9.72 -3.30 -14.12
C ASP A 243 9.95 -4.77 -13.70
N LYS A 244 9.58 -5.11 -12.47
CA LYS A 244 9.77 -6.46 -11.91
C LYS A 244 8.47 -7.24 -12.07
N ASN A 245 8.57 -8.48 -12.55
CA ASN A 245 7.41 -9.36 -12.65
C ASN A 245 7.21 -10.07 -11.33
N ASP A 246 7.62 -11.33 -11.25
CA ASP A 246 7.60 -12.11 -10.03
C ASP A 246 9.00 -12.12 -9.40
N LEU A 247 9.16 -11.51 -8.23
CA LEU A 247 10.40 -11.56 -7.45
C LEU A 247 10.34 -12.66 -6.40
N SER A 248 11.39 -13.49 -6.36
CA SER A 248 11.59 -14.43 -5.25
C SER A 248 12.16 -13.73 -4.02
N LYS A 249 12.09 -14.42 -2.87
CA LYS A 249 12.72 -13.99 -1.61
C LYS A 249 14.23 -13.73 -1.79
N GLU A 250 14.92 -14.63 -2.50
CA GLU A 250 16.37 -14.56 -2.75
C GLU A 250 16.72 -13.37 -3.65
N GLN A 251 15.89 -13.06 -4.64
CA GLN A 251 16.08 -11.87 -5.48
C GLN A 251 15.85 -10.57 -4.69
N ALA A 252 14.88 -10.55 -3.78
CA ALA A 252 14.66 -9.40 -2.90
C ALA A 252 15.85 -9.17 -1.96
N ILE A 253 16.43 -10.25 -1.40
CA ILE A 253 17.67 -10.20 -0.61
C ILE A 253 18.80 -9.57 -1.43
N GLU A 254 19.06 -10.07 -2.64
CA GLU A 254 20.13 -9.55 -3.51
C GLU A 254 19.94 -8.06 -3.83
N ILE A 255 18.69 -7.63 -4.10
CA ILE A 255 18.36 -6.22 -4.34
C ILE A 255 18.67 -5.37 -3.10
N PHE A 256 18.27 -5.83 -1.92
CA PHE A 256 18.50 -5.12 -0.65
C PHE A 256 19.98 -5.02 -0.33
N GLU A 257 20.74 -6.12 -0.43
CA GLU A 257 22.17 -6.14 -0.19
C GLU A 257 22.93 -5.24 -1.18
N THR A 258 22.56 -5.27 -2.46
CA THR A 258 23.14 -4.39 -3.50
C THR A 258 22.89 -2.91 -3.18
N ALA A 259 21.73 -2.60 -2.61
CA ALA A 259 21.37 -1.25 -2.18
C ALA A 259 21.98 -0.85 -0.81
N GLY A 260 22.82 -1.70 -0.22
CA GLY A 260 23.52 -1.41 1.03
C GLY A 260 22.74 -1.73 2.30
N TYR A 261 21.64 -2.48 2.21
CA TYR A 261 20.93 -2.98 3.39
C TYR A 261 21.61 -4.22 3.94
N THR A 262 21.67 -4.33 5.26
CA THR A 262 21.97 -5.57 5.96
C THR A 262 20.65 -6.30 6.22
N ILE A 263 20.54 -7.56 5.79
CA ILE A 263 19.35 -8.37 6.06
C ILE A 263 19.31 -8.70 7.56
N GLU A 264 18.23 -8.29 8.21
CA GLU A 264 18.01 -8.54 9.64
C GLU A 264 17.10 -9.75 9.84
N THR A 265 16.09 -9.90 9.00
CA THR A 265 15.08 -10.94 9.15
C THR A 265 14.58 -11.40 7.81
N THR A 266 14.52 -12.72 7.63
CA THR A 266 13.77 -13.36 6.56
C THR A 266 12.79 -14.34 7.16
N GLY A 267 11.68 -14.58 6.49
CA GLY A 267 10.70 -15.53 6.99
C GLY A 267 9.51 -15.64 6.07
N GLY A 268 8.41 -16.18 6.61
CA GLY A 268 7.22 -16.37 5.82
C GLY A 268 6.29 -17.44 6.34
N VAL A 269 5.26 -17.71 5.56
CA VAL A 269 4.36 -18.86 5.75
C VAL A 269 4.61 -19.87 4.65
N SER A 270 4.88 -21.11 5.06
CA SER A 270 4.91 -22.27 4.18
C SER A 270 4.25 -23.45 4.89
N GLY A 271 3.39 -24.18 4.18
CA GLY A 271 2.65 -25.32 4.78
C GLY A 271 1.75 -24.92 5.95
N GLY A 272 1.26 -23.68 5.98
CA GLY A 272 0.34 -23.17 7.00
C GLY A 272 0.97 -22.79 8.34
N LYS A 273 2.31 -22.73 8.43
CA LYS A 273 3.03 -22.28 9.62
C LYS A 273 3.91 -21.07 9.30
N PHE A 274 3.86 -20.05 10.16
CA PHE A 274 4.77 -18.92 10.09
C PHE A 274 6.12 -19.28 10.74
N THR A 275 7.22 -18.97 10.05
CA THR A 275 8.59 -19.16 10.53
C THR A 275 9.46 -17.95 10.20
N ILE A 276 10.41 -17.68 11.09
CA ILE A 276 11.55 -16.79 10.86
C ILE A 276 12.75 -17.69 10.62
N ASP A 277 13.54 -17.37 9.59
CA ASP A 277 14.73 -18.11 9.17
C ASP A 277 15.99 -17.65 9.93
#